data_AF-A0A2S4A249-F1
#
_entry.id   AF-A0A2S4A249-F1
#
_cell.length_a   1.000
_cell.length_b   1.000
_cell.length_c   1.000
_cell.angle_alpha   90.00
_cell.angle_beta   90.00
_cell.angle_gamma   90.00
#
_symmetry.space_group_name_H-M   'P 1'
#
loop_
_entity.id
_entity.type
_entity.pdbx_description
1 polymer ?
#
loop_
_entity_poly.entity_id
_entity_poly.type
_entity_poly.pdbx_seq_one_letter_code
_entity_poly.pdbx_strand_id
1 'polypeptide(L)'
;MRGSKQMGTWDASVFGNDDAADYLYELDNADTFAKIVPVLEAALDFVLDALDEIEAPAGAVGIAAAALVAAWEEPSLLGSKTTDVLLPWPRTNDPVPERLRTKASQVLDRMQDVRGNELAELWEESGEFPEFSAEVSHWRSRLGD
;
A
#
# COMPACT_ATOMS: atom_id res chain seq x y z
N MET A 1 13.46 -31.18 5.90
CA MET A 1 13.95 -29.85 5.51
C MET A 1 13.11 -29.38 4.33
N ARG A 2 12.08 -28.56 4.58
CA ARG A 2 11.40 -27.84 3.50
C ARG A 2 12.16 -26.53 3.37
N GLY A 3 12.86 -26.36 2.25
CA GLY A 3 13.41 -25.06 1.90
C GLY A 3 12.22 -24.16 1.63
N SER A 4 11.98 -23.20 2.52
CA SER A 4 11.21 -22.01 2.19
C SER A 4 11.90 -21.41 0.96
N LYS A 5 11.19 -21.36 -0.16
CA LYS A 5 11.52 -20.45 -1.25
C LYS A 5 11.44 -19.07 -0.61
N GLN A 6 12.58 -18.52 -0.18
CA GLN A 6 12.69 -17.10 0.05
C GLN A 6 12.51 -16.46 -1.32
N MET A 7 11.30 -16.01 -1.61
CA MET A 7 11.05 -15.06 -2.68
C MET A 7 11.92 -13.84 -2.34
N GLY A 8 12.91 -13.55 -3.19
CA GLY A 8 13.98 -12.61 -2.86
C GLY A 8 13.44 -11.25 -2.43
N THR A 9 13.95 -10.72 -1.33
CA THR A 9 13.73 -9.36 -0.80
C THR A 9 12.30 -9.00 -0.37
N TRP A 10 11.30 -9.87 -0.52
CA TRP A 10 9.92 -9.57 -0.11
C TRP A 10 9.82 -9.40 1.41
N ASP A 11 9.33 -8.23 1.84
CA ASP A 11 8.91 -7.95 3.20
C ASP A 11 7.38 -7.78 3.22
N ALA A 12 6.72 -8.39 4.21
CA ALA A 12 5.27 -8.31 4.40
C ALA A 12 4.80 -6.88 4.74
N SER A 13 5.72 -5.96 5.00
CA SER A 13 5.41 -4.54 5.10
C SER A 13 4.84 -3.98 3.78
N VAL A 14 3.94 -3.00 3.91
CA VAL A 14 3.27 -2.35 2.77
C VAL A 14 4.22 -1.63 1.80
N PHE A 15 5.46 -1.39 2.22
CA PHE A 15 6.53 -0.77 1.42
C PHE A 15 7.67 -1.74 1.07
N GLY A 16 7.57 -2.98 1.54
CA GLY A 16 8.62 -4.00 1.47
C GLY A 16 8.71 -4.75 0.15
N ASN A 17 7.85 -4.42 -0.80
CA ASN A 17 7.80 -5.02 -2.14
C ASN A 17 8.51 -4.09 -3.14
N ASP A 18 9.25 -4.66 -4.09
CA ASP A 18 10.06 -3.88 -5.06
C ASP A 18 9.18 -2.89 -5.85
N ASP A 19 7.99 -3.31 -6.31
CA ASP A 19 7.06 -2.44 -7.02
C ASP A 19 6.52 -1.29 -6.15
N ALA A 20 6.35 -1.53 -4.84
CA ALA A 20 6.00 -0.47 -3.91
C ALA A 20 7.15 0.55 -3.81
N ALA A 21 8.40 0.09 -3.70
CA ALA A 21 9.56 0.96 -3.65
C ALA A 21 9.73 1.82 -4.91
N ASP A 22 9.53 1.24 -6.10
CA ASP A 22 9.56 1.97 -7.38
C ASP A 22 8.45 3.04 -7.43
N TYR A 23 7.25 2.70 -6.97
CA TYR A 23 6.15 3.66 -6.83
C TYR A 23 6.48 4.80 -5.86
N LEU A 24 7.14 4.53 -4.74
CA LEU A 24 7.57 5.58 -3.80
C LEU A 24 8.56 6.57 -4.46
N TYR A 25 9.44 6.09 -5.35
CA TYR A 25 10.31 6.95 -6.14
C TYR A 25 9.55 7.80 -7.17
N GLU A 26 8.50 7.27 -7.78
CA GLU A 26 7.63 8.07 -8.65
C GLU A 26 6.98 9.20 -7.85
N LEU A 27 6.44 8.88 -6.68
CA LEU A 27 5.78 9.83 -5.79
C LEU A 27 6.74 10.89 -5.22
N ASP A 28 8.03 10.58 -5.08
CA ASP A 28 9.04 11.56 -4.65
C ASP A 28 9.13 12.77 -5.61
N ASN A 29 8.79 12.59 -6.88
CA ASN A 29 8.74 13.69 -7.85
C ASN A 29 7.48 14.57 -7.72
N ALA A 30 6.50 14.15 -6.91
CA ALA A 30 5.27 14.88 -6.61
C ALA A 30 5.43 15.69 -5.30
N ASP A 31 5.68 16.99 -5.45
CA ASP A 31 5.98 17.91 -4.34
C ASP A 31 4.82 18.85 -3.97
N THR A 32 3.67 18.72 -4.63
CA THR A 32 2.50 19.57 -4.39
C THR A 32 1.24 18.74 -4.27
N PHE A 33 0.25 19.23 -3.53
CA PHE A 33 -1.06 18.60 -3.41
C PHE A 33 -1.67 18.20 -4.77
N ALA A 34 -1.59 19.11 -5.74
CA ALA A 34 -2.11 18.88 -7.09
C ALA A 34 -1.38 17.78 -7.89
N LYS A 35 -0.14 17.44 -7.51
CA LYS A 35 0.62 16.33 -8.09
C LYS A 35 0.47 15.03 -7.30
N ILE A 36 0.44 15.12 -5.97
CA ILE A 36 0.36 13.96 -5.07
C ILE A 36 -0.98 13.25 -5.21
N VAL A 37 -2.07 14.02 -5.21
CA VAL A 37 -3.43 13.47 -5.18
C VAL A 37 -3.72 12.58 -6.39
N PRO A 38 -3.45 13.00 -7.65
CA PRO A 38 -3.68 12.12 -8.80
C PRO A 38 -2.84 10.84 -8.82
N VAL A 39 -1.60 10.88 -8.30
CA VAL A 39 -0.72 9.70 -8.25
C VAL A 39 -1.27 8.67 -7.27
N LEU A 40 -1.64 9.11 -6.05
CA LEU A 40 -2.31 8.23 -5.08
C LEU A 40 -3.64 7.70 -5.63
N GLU A 41 -4.45 8.58 -6.24
CA GLU A 41 -5.76 8.20 -6.77
C GLU A 41 -5.65 7.13 -7.86
N ALA A 42 -4.70 7.27 -8.79
CA ALA A 42 -4.49 6.31 -9.88
C ALA A 42 -4.08 4.93 -9.36
N ALA A 43 -3.19 4.86 -8.37
CA ALA A 43 -2.79 3.59 -7.75
C ALA A 43 -3.96 2.89 -7.05
N LEU A 44 -4.80 3.65 -6.34
CA LEU A 44 -5.98 3.10 -5.68
C LEU A 44 -7.02 2.62 -6.71
N ASP A 45 -7.30 3.43 -7.72
CA ASP A 45 -8.27 3.11 -8.77
C ASP A 45 -7.85 1.86 -9.55
N PHE A 46 -6.55 1.67 -9.80
CA PHE A 46 -6.06 0.47 -10.47
C PHE A 46 -6.47 -0.82 -9.76
N VAL A 47 -6.41 -0.85 -8.43
CA VAL A 47 -6.82 -2.02 -7.63
C VAL A 47 -8.35 -2.17 -7.56
N LEU A 48 -9.08 -1.05 -7.47
CA LEU A 48 -10.54 -1.06 -7.37
C LEU A 48 -11.23 -1.39 -8.70
N ASP A 49 -10.64 -0.99 -9.83
CA ASP A 49 -11.17 -1.22 -11.18
C ASP A 49 -10.78 -2.60 -11.74
N ALA A 50 -9.90 -3.35 -11.07
CA ALA A 50 -9.52 -4.71 -11.45
C ALA A 50 -10.73 -5.66 -11.39
N LEU A 51 -11.18 -6.17 -12.55
CA LEU A 51 -12.39 -6.99 -12.67
C LEU A 51 -12.15 -8.49 -12.43
N ASP A 52 -11.04 -9.01 -12.95
CA ASP A 52 -10.76 -10.45 -12.93
C ASP A 52 -9.80 -10.79 -11.77
N GLU A 53 -8.62 -10.20 -11.78
CA GLU A 53 -7.56 -10.44 -10.80
C GLU A 53 -6.70 -9.19 -10.62
N ILE A 54 -6.23 -8.97 -9.39
CA ILE A 54 -5.20 -7.97 -9.08
C ILE A 54 -3.85 -8.68 -9.13
N GLU A 55 -3.02 -8.32 -10.11
CA GLU A 55 -1.64 -8.81 -10.19
C GLU A 55 -0.83 -8.32 -8.97
N ALA A 56 0.13 -9.12 -8.53
CA ALA A 56 0.88 -8.87 -7.30
C ALA A 56 1.61 -7.50 -7.30
N PRO A 57 2.27 -7.08 -8.40
CA PRO A 57 2.85 -5.73 -8.51
C PRO A 57 1.84 -4.61 -8.27
N ALA A 58 0.66 -4.72 -8.88
CA ALA A 58 -0.41 -3.74 -8.74
C ALA A 58 -0.99 -3.72 -7.32
N GLY A 59 -1.18 -4.89 -6.72
CA GLY A 59 -1.60 -5.03 -5.34
C GLY A 59 -0.62 -4.36 -4.37
N ALA A 60 0.69 -4.56 -4.57
CA ALA A 60 1.73 -3.95 -3.75
C ALA A 60 1.69 -2.41 -3.83
N VAL A 61 1.58 -1.86 -5.04
CA VAL A 61 1.44 -0.41 -5.27
C VAL A 61 0.18 0.15 -4.62
N GLY A 62 -0.96 -0.54 -4.75
CA GLY A 62 -2.22 -0.11 -4.16
C GLY A 62 -2.19 -0.07 -2.63
N ILE A 63 -1.62 -1.08 -1.97
CA ILE A 63 -1.48 -1.09 -0.50
C ILE A 63 -0.53 0.03 -0.06
N ALA A 64 0.59 0.25 -0.76
CA ALA A 64 1.51 1.34 -0.47
C ALA A 64 0.82 2.71 -0.58
N ALA A 65 0.04 2.93 -1.65
CA ALA A 65 -0.73 4.16 -1.83
C ALA A 65 -1.78 4.35 -0.71
N ALA A 66 -2.49 3.29 -0.31
CA ALA A 66 -3.46 3.35 0.77
C ALA A 66 -2.81 3.64 2.13
N ALA A 67 -1.65 3.04 2.41
CA ALA A 67 -0.86 3.32 3.61
C ALA A 67 -0.39 4.77 3.66
N LEU A 68 -0.01 5.36 2.52
CA LEU A 68 0.36 6.77 2.44
C LEU A 68 -0.81 7.72 2.69
N VAL A 69 -2.02 7.34 2.26
CA VAL A 69 -3.24 8.09 2.60
C VAL A 69 -3.48 8.06 4.12
N ALA A 70 -3.34 6.91 4.77
CA ALA A 70 -3.44 6.80 6.23
C ALA A 70 -2.35 7.62 6.95
N ALA A 71 -1.11 7.53 6.46
CA ALA A 71 0.03 8.28 7.00
C ALA A 71 -0.05 9.78 6.75
N TRP A 72 -0.83 10.24 5.77
CA TRP A 72 -1.05 11.67 5.57
C TRP A 72 -1.77 12.25 6.80
N GLU A 73 -2.71 11.52 7.40
CA GLU A 73 -3.41 11.93 8.62
C GLU A 73 -2.61 11.70 9.90
N GLU A 74 -1.85 10.60 9.96
CA GLU A 74 -1.01 10.26 11.10
C GLU A 74 0.44 9.99 10.64
N PRO A 75 1.26 11.02 10.37
CA PRO A 75 2.63 10.86 9.84
C PRO A 75 3.57 10.02 10.71
N SER A 76 3.29 9.92 12.01
CA SER A 76 4.05 9.06 12.93
C SER A 76 3.99 7.56 12.58
N LEU A 77 3.03 7.14 11.74
CA LEU A 77 2.92 5.76 11.27
C LEU A 77 4.08 5.33 10.38
N LEU A 78 4.72 6.25 9.66
CA LEU A 78 5.80 5.90 8.71
C LEU A 78 7.06 5.35 9.42
N GLY A 79 7.18 5.55 10.74
CA GLY A 79 8.27 5.00 11.53
C GLY A 79 9.65 5.42 10.99
N SER A 80 10.72 4.73 11.42
CA SER A 80 12.08 4.96 10.92
C SER A 80 12.45 4.05 9.74
N LYS A 81 11.51 3.23 9.26
CA LYS A 81 11.75 2.19 8.25
C LYS A 81 11.23 2.57 6.87
N THR A 82 10.37 3.57 6.73
CA THR A 82 10.14 4.18 5.41
C THR A 82 11.45 4.70 4.87
N THR A 83 11.71 4.40 3.59
CA THR A 83 12.84 4.93 2.85
C THR A 83 12.86 6.46 2.98
N ASP A 84 14.04 7.03 3.24
CA ASP A 84 14.28 8.48 3.34
C ASP A 84 13.65 9.28 2.17
N VAL A 85 13.45 8.59 1.04
CA VAL A 85 12.80 9.06 -0.20
C VAL A 85 11.46 9.75 0.06
N LEU A 86 10.65 9.34 1.04
CA LEU A 86 9.32 9.94 1.24
C LEU A 86 9.31 11.13 2.21
N LEU A 87 10.27 11.23 3.13
CA LEU A 87 10.20 12.20 4.21
C LEU A 87 10.67 13.60 3.77
N PRO A 88 9.96 14.68 4.15
CA PRO A 88 8.78 14.70 5.00
C PRO A 88 7.50 14.27 4.25
N TRP A 89 6.59 13.60 4.96
CA TRP A 89 5.24 13.29 4.49
C TRP A 89 4.20 13.72 5.54
N PRO A 90 3.03 14.24 5.13
CA PRO A 90 2.72 14.72 3.78
C PRO A 90 3.55 15.96 3.42
N ARG A 91 3.76 16.21 2.12
CA ARG A 91 4.49 17.39 1.61
C ARG A 91 3.60 18.63 1.44
N THR A 92 2.45 18.61 2.10
CA THR A 92 1.44 19.68 2.06
C THR A 92 0.72 19.77 3.39
N ASN A 93 0.14 20.94 3.67
CA ASN A 93 -0.74 21.18 4.82
C ASN A 93 -2.22 20.98 4.47
N ASP A 94 -2.54 20.67 3.21
CA ASP A 94 -3.91 20.38 2.79
C ASP A 94 -4.40 19.08 3.45
N PRO A 95 -5.69 19.01 3.84
CA PRO A 95 -6.26 17.80 4.39
C PRO A 95 -6.36 16.71 3.31
N VAL A 96 -6.35 15.45 3.75
CA VAL A 96 -6.61 14.30 2.87
C VAL A 96 -7.99 14.46 2.22
N PRO A 97 -8.09 14.37 0.88
CA PRO A 97 -9.39 14.32 0.23
C PRO A 97 -10.19 13.11 0.69
N GLU A 98 -11.44 13.30 1.11
CA GLU A 98 -12.30 12.23 1.62
C GLU A 98 -12.44 11.05 0.66
N ARG A 99 -12.49 11.33 -0.65
CA ARG A 99 -12.51 10.28 -1.68
C ARG A 99 -11.26 9.38 -1.65
N LEU A 100 -10.08 9.92 -1.33
CA LEU A 100 -8.86 9.13 -1.20
C LEU A 100 -8.92 8.26 0.06
N ARG A 101 -9.44 8.80 1.17
CA ARG A 101 -9.69 8.01 2.39
C ARG A 101 -10.61 6.83 2.08
N THR A 102 -11.75 7.08 1.44
CA THR A 102 -12.71 6.02 1.06
C THR A 102 -12.06 4.97 0.17
N LYS A 103 -11.35 5.39 -0.89
CA LYS A 103 -10.67 4.47 -1.81
C LYS A 103 -9.58 3.67 -1.11
N ALA A 104 -8.78 4.29 -0.24
CA ALA A 104 -7.74 3.62 0.54
C ALA A 104 -8.33 2.53 1.46
N SER A 105 -9.44 2.81 2.14
CA SER A 105 -10.14 1.81 2.94
C SER A 105 -10.62 0.63 2.08
N GLN A 106 -11.24 0.92 0.94
CA GLN A 106 -11.71 -0.12 0.01
C GLN A 106 -10.58 -0.97 -0.56
N VAL A 107 -9.43 -0.36 -0.88
CA VAL A 107 -8.25 -1.08 -1.34
C VAL A 107 -7.73 -2.01 -0.25
N LEU A 108 -7.54 -1.53 0.99
CA LEU A 108 -7.05 -2.36 2.09
C LEU A 108 -8.04 -3.48 2.46
N ASP A 109 -9.35 -3.25 2.33
CA ASP A 109 -10.36 -4.29 2.50
C ASP A 109 -10.29 -5.33 1.36
N ARG A 110 -10.13 -4.88 0.11
CA ARG A 110 -9.98 -5.75 -1.08
C ARG A 110 -8.70 -6.59 -1.01
N MET A 111 -7.62 -6.03 -0.49
CA MET A 111 -6.33 -6.71 -0.40
C MET A 111 -6.26 -7.77 0.71
N GLN A 112 -7.28 -7.87 1.57
CA GLN A 112 -7.45 -8.96 2.53
C GLN A 112 -8.18 -10.18 1.95
N ASP A 113 -8.85 -10.04 0.80
CA ASP A 113 -9.39 -11.19 0.10
C ASP A 113 -8.27 -11.87 -0.70
N VAL A 114 -8.10 -13.17 -0.48
CA VAL A 114 -7.16 -13.99 -1.25
C VAL A 114 -7.67 -14.20 -2.67
N ARG A 115 -8.99 -14.23 -2.89
CA ARG A 115 -9.55 -14.57 -4.21
C ARG A 115 -9.38 -13.42 -5.20
N GLY A 116 -8.71 -13.70 -6.31
CA GLY A 116 -8.52 -12.72 -7.39
C GLY A 116 -7.54 -11.61 -7.00
N ASN A 117 -6.59 -11.95 -6.12
CA ASN A 117 -5.56 -11.06 -5.61
C ASN A 117 -4.26 -11.86 -5.48
N GLU A 118 -3.46 -11.82 -6.54
CA GLU A 118 -2.24 -12.61 -6.66
C GLU A 118 -1.28 -12.33 -5.49
N LEU A 119 -1.19 -11.09 -4.99
CA LEU A 119 -0.32 -10.77 -3.84
C LEU A 119 -0.75 -11.54 -2.58
N ALA A 120 -2.05 -11.56 -2.28
CA ALA A 120 -2.58 -12.29 -1.13
C ALA A 120 -2.44 -13.81 -1.31
N GLU A 121 -2.65 -14.33 -2.52
CA GLU A 121 -2.40 -15.75 -2.84
C GLU A 121 -0.94 -16.13 -2.59
N LEU A 122 0.02 -15.30 -3.03
CA LEU A 122 1.44 -15.55 -2.80
C LEU A 122 1.81 -15.57 -1.31
N TRP A 123 1.22 -14.71 -0.49
CA TRP A 123 1.40 -14.75 0.97
C TRP A 123 0.71 -15.96 1.62
N GLU A 124 -0.42 -16.40 1.08
CA GLU A 124 -1.07 -17.64 1.53
C GLU A 124 -0.20 -18.86 1.21
N GLU A 125 0.36 -18.94 0.01
CA GLU A 125 1.27 -20.00 -0.42
C GLU A 125 2.59 -20.03 0.37
N SER A 126 3.10 -18.87 0.80
CA SER A 126 4.30 -18.78 1.63
C SER A 126 4.05 -19.24 3.08
N GLY A 127 2.79 -19.22 3.52
CA GLY A 127 2.37 -19.51 4.90
C GLY A 127 2.48 -18.31 5.85
N GLU A 128 2.73 -17.11 5.32
CA GLU A 128 2.89 -15.86 6.08
C GLU A 128 1.73 -14.86 5.82
N PHE A 129 0.61 -15.35 5.28
CA PHE A 129 -0.61 -14.55 5.12
C PHE A 129 -1.15 -13.93 6.41
N PRO A 130 -1.11 -14.60 7.59
CA PRO A 130 -1.52 -13.96 8.84
C PRO A 130 -0.73 -12.69 9.17
N GLU A 131 0.58 -12.69 8.91
CA GLU A 131 1.46 -11.54 9.11
C GLU A 131 1.12 -10.41 8.12
N PHE A 132 0.96 -10.74 6.84
CA PHE A 132 0.51 -9.79 5.82
C PHE A 132 -0.86 -9.19 6.14
N SER A 133 -1.84 -10.02 6.50
CA SER A 133 -3.20 -9.57 6.85
C SER A 133 -3.21 -8.68 8.10
N ALA A 134 -2.36 -8.98 9.09
CA ALA A 134 -2.20 -8.13 10.28
C ALA A 134 -1.62 -6.75 9.93
N GLU A 135 -0.65 -6.70 9.01
CA GLU A 135 -0.10 -5.44 8.52
C GLU A 135 -1.14 -4.62 7.76
N VAL A 136 -1.88 -5.24 6.82
CA VAL A 136 -2.97 -4.55 6.09
C VAL A 136 -4.04 -4.02 7.05
N SER A 137 -4.41 -4.82 8.06
CA SER A 137 -5.37 -4.43 9.11
C SER A 137 -4.86 -3.25 9.96
N HIS A 138 -3.56 -3.21 10.24
CA HIS A 138 -2.94 -2.11 10.97
C HIS A 138 -3.20 -0.78 10.26
N TRP A 139 -2.94 -0.70 8.95
CA TRP A 139 -3.18 0.49 8.15
C TRP A 139 -4.67 0.79 7.98
N ARG A 140 -5.49 -0.24 7.74
CA ARG A 140 -6.94 -0.09 7.56
C ARG A 140 -7.61 0.54 8.79
N SER A 141 -7.14 0.21 9.99
CA SER A 141 -7.66 0.75 11.25
C SER A 141 -7.45 2.26 11.41
N ARG A 142 -6.56 2.87 10.63
CA ARG A 142 -6.21 4.30 10.73
C ARG A 142 -7.12 5.20 9.91
N LEU A 143 -7.83 4.63 8.94
CA LEU A 143 -8.69 5.38 8.04
C LEU A 143 -10.12 5.58 8.58
N GLY A 144 -10.43 5.03 9.76
CA GLY A 144 -11.78 5.06 10.34
C GLY A 144 -12.75 4.09 9.66
N ASP A 145 -13.98 4.03 10.18
CA ASP A 145 -15.08 3.21 9.61
C ASP A 145 -15.70 3.86 8.36
#